data_AF-A0A1B6LIC6-F1
#
_entry.id   AF-A0A1B6LIC6-F1
#
_cell.length_a   1.000
_cell.length_b   1.000
_cell.length_c   1.000
_cell.angle_alpha   90.00
_cell.angle_beta   90.00
_cell.angle_gamma   90.00
#
_symmetry.space_group_name_H-M   'P 1'
#
loop_
_entity.id
_entity.type
_entity.pdbx_description
1 polymer ?
#
loop_
_entity_poly.entity_id
_entity_poly.type
_entity_poly.pdbx_seq_one_letter_code
_entity_poly.pdbx_strand_id
1 'polypeptide(L)'
;ARKAYESLLRVSLLEPKNKDFSKFVQDVKRRAKLHYNYTFSEGEEVNFFVGAFYDGVYLLGLALNETLTENLDIRDGRAITRKMWDKSFQGIIQKLGIKVPR
;
A
#
# COMPACT_ATOMS: atom_id res chain seq x y z
N ALA A 1 35.76 -5.05 12.93
CA ALA A 1 34.31 -5.07 12.60
C ALA A 1 33.66 -3.68 12.63
N ARG A 2 33.91 -2.82 13.65
CA ARG A 2 33.29 -1.49 13.80
C ARG A 2 33.46 -0.54 12.59
N LYS A 3 34.68 -0.44 12.05
CA LYS A 3 35.01 0.38 10.86
C LYS A 3 34.27 -0.01 9.57
N ALA A 4 33.82 -1.27 9.44
CA ALA A 4 33.11 -1.73 8.24
C ALA A 4 31.63 -1.30 8.24
N TYR A 5 31.01 -1.19 9.42
CA TYR A 5 29.63 -0.71 9.56
C TYR A 5 29.51 0.82 9.43
N GLU A 6 30.57 1.57 9.72
CA GLU A 6 30.62 3.04 9.56
C GLU A 6 30.53 3.48 8.08
N SER A 7 30.89 2.60 7.14
CA SER A 7 30.77 2.85 5.70
C SER A 7 29.48 2.30 5.10
N LEU A 8 28.62 1.66 5.90
CA LEU A 8 27.45 0.95 5.40
C LEU A 8 26.24 1.88 5.37
N LEU A 9 25.84 2.28 4.16
CA LEU A 9 24.64 3.08 3.93
C LEU A 9 23.50 2.14 3.52
N ARG A 10 22.54 1.91 4.42
CA ARG A 10 21.33 1.11 4.12
C ARG A 10 20.25 2.04 3.58
N VAL A 11 19.98 1.95 2.29
CA VAL A 11 18.78 2.54 1.69
C VAL A 11 17.63 1.57 1.94
N SER A 12 16.66 1.99 2.76
CA SER A 12 15.40 1.28 2.95
C SER A 12 14.23 2.19 2.61
N LEU A 13 13.10 1.59 2.28
CA LEU A 13 11.85 2.33 2.18
C LEU A 13 11.54 2.98 3.53
N LEU A 14 10.98 4.19 3.50
CA LEU A 14 10.56 4.87 4.71
C LEU A 14 9.40 4.10 5.33
N GLU A 15 9.66 3.46 6.48
CA GLU A 15 8.61 2.82 7.24
C GLU A 15 7.66 3.87 7.83
N PRO A 16 6.35 3.76 7.55
CA PRO A 16 5.37 4.66 8.12
C PRO A 16 5.24 4.39 9.61
N LYS A 17 5.60 5.37 10.44
CA LYS A 17 5.47 5.28 11.91
C LYS A 17 4.13 5.80 12.45
N ASN A 18 3.10 5.88 11.62
CA ASN A 18 1.79 6.34 12.06
C ASN A 18 1.05 5.23 12.83
N LYS A 19 0.09 5.62 13.68
CA LYS A 19 -0.70 4.66 14.47
C LYS A 19 -1.54 3.73 13.59
N ASP A 20 -1.97 4.23 12.43
CA ASP A 20 -2.81 3.49 11.48
C ASP A 20 -2.06 2.31 10.85
N PHE A 21 -0.77 2.47 10.54
CA PHE A 21 0.08 1.40 10.02
C PHE A 21 0.30 0.30 11.05
N SER A 22 0.50 0.64 12.33
CA SER A 22 0.61 -0.38 13.38
C SER A 22 -0.66 -1.22 13.51
N LYS A 23 -1.83 -0.58 13.40
CA LYS A 23 -3.12 -1.29 13.43
C LYS A 23 -3.28 -2.19 12.20
N PHE A 24 -2.92 -1.67 11.03
CA PHE A 24 -2.90 -2.45 9.78
C PHE A 24 -2.02 -3.69 9.89
N VAL A 25 -0.79 -3.56 10.40
CA VAL A 25 0.13 -4.69 10.59
C VAL A 25 -0.49 -5.75 11.51
N GLN A 26 -1.12 -5.34 12.61
CA GLN A 26 -1.81 -6.27 13.52
C GLN A 26 -2.98 -6.98 12.82
N ASP A 27 -3.77 -6.27 12.02
CA ASP A 27 -4.87 -6.85 11.26
C ASP A 27 -4.39 -7.83 10.18
N VAL A 28 -3.29 -7.53 9.48
CA VAL A 28 -2.67 -8.45 8.53
C VAL A 28 -2.21 -9.72 9.22
N LYS A 29 -1.46 -9.60 10.33
CA LYS A 29 -0.99 -10.76 11.11
C LYS A 29 -2.16 -11.62 11.61
N ARG A 30 -3.23 -10.98 12.10
CA ARG A 30 -4.44 -11.65 12.57
C ARG A 30 -5.15 -12.40 11.43
N ARG A 31 -5.36 -11.75 10.28
CA ARG A 31 -6.04 -12.37 9.12
C ARG A 31 -5.21 -13.51 8.51
N ALA A 32 -3.89 -13.36 8.45
CA ALA A 32 -2.98 -14.41 7.99
C ALA A 32 -3.14 -15.69 8.82
N LYS A 33 -3.19 -15.55 10.15
CA LYS A 33 -3.40 -16.66 11.07
C LYS A 33 -4.78 -17.31 10.91
N LEU A 34 -5.83 -16.50 10.83
CA LEU A 34 -7.21 -17.00 10.79
C LEU A 34 -7.61 -17.64 9.45
N HIS A 35 -7.14 -17.10 8.33
CA HIS A 35 -7.64 -17.48 7.00
C HIS A 35 -6.63 -18.28 6.17
N TYR A 36 -5.34 -18.17 6.47
CA TYR A 36 -4.27 -18.77 5.67
C TYR A 36 -3.37 -19.71 6.47
N ASN A 37 -3.69 -19.94 7.76
CA ASN A 37 -2.89 -20.71 8.70
C ASN A 37 -1.41 -20.27 8.75
N TYR A 38 -1.16 -18.98 8.49
CA TYR A 38 0.17 -18.39 8.48
C TYR A 38 0.41 -17.60 9.75
N THR A 39 1.42 -17.99 10.53
CA THR A 39 1.81 -17.27 11.74
C THR A 39 3.17 -16.64 11.51
N PHE A 40 3.23 -15.32 11.69
CA PHE A 40 4.47 -14.57 11.61
C PHE A 40 5.41 -14.99 12.74
N SER A 41 6.67 -15.25 12.40
CA SER A 41 7.72 -15.59 13.36
C SER A 41 8.14 -14.38 14.20
N GLU A 42 8.85 -14.64 15.29
CA GLU A 42 9.41 -13.57 16.11
C GLU A 42 10.41 -12.73 15.29
N GLY A 43 10.23 -11.40 15.28
CA GLY A 43 11.00 -10.49 14.44
C GLY A 43 10.59 -10.44 12.96
N GLU A 44 9.59 -11.23 12.53
CA GLU A 44 9.08 -11.17 11.18
C GLU A 44 8.16 -9.95 10.98
N GLU A 45 8.52 -9.12 10.01
CA GLU A 45 7.79 -7.92 9.64
C GLU A 45 6.84 -8.16 8.46
N VAL A 46 5.74 -7.42 8.45
CA VAL A 46 4.83 -7.44 7.29
C VAL A 46 5.52 -6.71 6.15
N ASN A 47 5.65 -7.39 5.01
CA ASN A 47 6.27 -6.82 3.83
C ASN A 47 5.51 -5.57 3.36
N PHE A 48 6.24 -4.49 3.07
CA PHE A 48 5.72 -3.25 2.52
C PHE A 48 4.80 -3.45 1.29
N PHE A 49 5.06 -4.46 0.45
CA PHE A 49 4.19 -4.78 -0.69
C PHE A 49 2.75 -5.09 -0.28
N VAL A 50 2.52 -5.67 0.90
CA VAL A 50 1.16 -5.93 1.42
C VAL A 50 0.40 -4.60 1.62
N GLY A 51 1.08 -3.58 2.15
CA GLY A 51 0.53 -2.22 2.26
C GLY A 51 0.29 -1.59 0.89
N ALA A 52 1.21 -1.79 -0.07
CA ALA A 52 1.07 -1.26 -1.42
C ALA A 52 -0.13 -1.86 -2.18
N PHE A 53 -0.37 -3.17 -2.03
CA PHE A 53 -1.55 -3.82 -2.58
C PHE A 53 -2.84 -3.33 -1.92
N TYR A 54 -2.84 -3.17 -0.59
CA TYR A 54 -4.00 -2.62 0.11
C TYR A 54 -4.37 -1.23 -0.44
N ASP A 55 -3.39 -0.33 -0.51
CA ASP A 55 -3.57 1.03 -1.01
C ASP A 55 -3.97 1.05 -2.49
N GLY A 56 -3.45 0.13 -3.31
CA GLY A 56 -3.83 -0.02 -4.71
C GLY A 56 -5.29 -0.44 -4.90
N VAL A 57 -5.79 -1.39 -4.11
CA VAL A 57 -7.21 -1.79 -4.14
C VAL A 57 -8.10 -0.67 -3.62
N TYR A 58 -7.67 0.05 -2.58
CA TYR A 58 -8.40 1.21 -2.07
C TYR A 58 -8.54 2.32 -3.13
N LEU A 59 -7.46 2.65 -3.84
CA LEU A 59 -7.48 3.60 -4.95
C LEU A 59 -8.38 3.15 -6.09
N LEU A 60 -8.36 1.87 -6.43
CA LEU A 60 -9.26 1.31 -7.45
C LEU A 60 -10.73 1.49 -7.03
N GLY A 61 -11.06 1.26 -5.76
CA GLY A 61 -12.40 1.51 -5.23
C GLY A 61 -12.83 2.97 -5.36
N LEU A 62 -11.93 3.92 -5.09
CA LEU A 62 -12.19 5.35 -5.28
C LEU A 62 -12.47 5.67 -6.77
N ALA A 63 -11.62 5.20 -7.68
CA ALA A 63 -11.77 5.43 -9.12
C ALA A 63 -13.05 4.79 -9.68
N LEU A 64 -13.43 3.61 -9.19
CA LEU A 64 -14.69 2.96 -9.55
C LEU A 64 -15.90 3.75 -9.06
N ASN A 65 -15.86 4.26 -7.82
CA ASN A 65 -16.94 5.08 -7.27
C ASN A 65 -17.16 6.36 -8.09
N GLU A 66 -16.09 7.02 -8.52
CA GLU A 66 -16.16 8.18 -9.42
C GLU A 66 -16.74 7.81 -10.79
N THR A 67 -16.31 6.67 -11.35
CA THR A 67 -16.82 6.15 -12.63
C THR A 67 -18.33 5.90 -12.56
N LEU A 68 -18.82 5.31 -11.48
CA LEU A 68 -20.25 5.08 -11.24
C LEU A 68 -21.02 6.38 -11.05
N THR A 69 -20.45 7.36 -10.33
CA THR A 69 -21.08 8.66 -10.09
C THR A 69 -21.27 9.46 -11.38
N GLU A 70 -20.37 9.26 -12.36
CA GLU A 70 -20.44 9.88 -13.68
C GLU A 70 -21.27 9.06 -14.70
N ASN A 71 -21.94 7.98 -14.28
CA ASN A 71 -22.66 7.05 -15.15
C ASN A 71 -21.80 6.50 -16.32
N LEU A 72 -20.50 6.32 -16.08
CA LEU A 72 -19.57 5.74 -17.06
C LEU A 72 -19.55 4.21 -16.96
N ASP A 73 -19.07 3.56 -18.02
CA ASP A 73 -18.93 2.11 -18.05
C ASP A 73 -17.77 1.65 -17.17
N ILE A 74 -18.08 0.87 -16.13
CA ILE A 74 -17.10 0.25 -15.23
C ILE A 74 -16.25 -0.84 -15.91
N ARG A 75 -16.59 -1.24 -17.13
CA ARG A 75 -15.78 -2.15 -17.96
C ARG A 75 -14.72 -1.39 -18.75
N ASP A 76 -14.78 -0.06 -18.84
CA ASP A 76 -13.70 0.74 -19.42
C ASP A 76 -12.56 0.92 -18.42
N GLY A 77 -11.70 -0.10 -18.34
CA GLY A 77 -10.52 -0.08 -17.48
C GLY A 77 -9.55 1.06 -17.78
N ARG A 78 -9.53 1.61 -19.01
CA ARG A 78 -8.68 2.77 -19.33
C ARG A 78 -9.25 4.04 -18.71
N ALA A 79 -10.57 4.23 -18.79
CA ALA A 79 -11.24 5.35 -18.14
C ALA A 79 -11.02 5.32 -16.62
N ILE A 80 -11.17 4.16 -15.99
CA ILE A 80 -10.91 3.97 -14.56
C ILE A 80 -9.45 4.26 -14.22
N THR A 81 -8.51 3.71 -14.99
CA THR A 81 -7.07 3.91 -14.74
C THR A 81 -6.66 5.38 -14.88
N ARG A 82 -7.24 6.12 -15.83
CA ARG A 82 -7.01 7.58 -15.95
C ARG A 82 -7.46 8.35 -14.71
N LYS A 83 -8.54 7.91 -14.04
CA LYS A 83 -8.99 8.51 -12.78
C LYS A 83 -8.08 8.18 -11.59
N MET A 84 -7.27 7.12 -11.70
CA MET A 84 -6.27 6.78 -10.69
C MET A 84 -5.00 7.65 -10.82
N TRP A 85 -4.73 8.18 -12.02
CA TRP A 85 -3.55 9.01 -12.29
C TRP A 85 -3.69 10.43 -11.73
N ASP A 86 -2.56 11.02 -11.35
CA ASP A 86 -2.43 12.36 -10.76
C ASP A 86 -3.30 12.60 -9.51
N LYS A 87 -3.78 11.50 -8.92
CA LYS A 87 -4.58 11.51 -7.71
C LYS A 87 -3.67 11.35 -6.50
N SER A 88 -3.80 12.27 -5.55
CA SER A 88 -3.23 12.08 -4.22
C SER A 88 -4.30 11.59 -3.27
N PHE A 89 -4.05 10.47 -2.59
CA PHE A 89 -4.93 9.97 -1.55
C PHE A 89 -4.13 9.60 -0.30
N GLN A 90 -4.79 9.65 0.86
CA GLN A 90 -4.21 9.21 2.11
C GLN A 90 -4.34 7.69 2.22
N GLY A 91 -3.27 6.98 1.85
CA GLY A 91 -3.14 5.54 2.03
C GLY A 91 -2.61 5.17 3.41
N ILE A 92 -2.57 3.87 3.70
CA ILE A 92 -2.06 3.30 4.95
C ILE A 92 -0.53 3.41 5.04
N ILE A 93 0.18 3.20 3.92
CA ILE A 93 1.65 3.30 3.90
C ILE A 93 2.12 4.75 3.77
N GLN A 94 1.38 5.63 3.09
CA GLN A 94 1.61 7.09 3.08
C GLN A 94 0.62 7.82 2.17
N LYS A 95 0.77 9.15 2.06
CA LYS A 95 0.19 9.91 0.94
C LYS A 95 0.84 9.43 -0.35
N LEU A 96 0.12 8.62 -1.11
CA LEU A 96 0.55 8.13 -2.41
C LEU A 96 0.02 9.06 -3.49
N GLY A 97 0.89 9.42 -4.44
CA GLY A 97 0.53 10.10 -5.68
C GLY A 97 0.99 9.26 -6.86
N ILE A 98 0.06 8.81 -7.71
CA ILE A 98 0.41 8.12 -8.95
C ILE A 98 0.77 9.17 -10.00
N LYS A 99 2.04 9.24 -10.38
CA LYS A 99 2.49 10.12 -11.45
C LYS A 99 2.23 9.50 -12.82
N VAL A 100 1.79 10.33 -13.75
CA VAL A 100 1.63 9.94 -15.16
C VAL A 100 3.02 9.64 -15.75
N PRO A 101 3.21 8.52 -16.47
CA PRO A 101 4.41 8.33 -17.29
C PRO A 101 4.45 9.41 -18.37
N ARG A 102 5.60 10.09 -18.51
CA ARG A 102 5.81 11.05 -19.60
C ARG A 102 5.87 10.34 -20.95
#